data_AF-A0A427XU13-F1
#
_entry.id   AF-A0A427XU13-F1
#
_cell.length_a   1.000
_cell.length_b   1.000
_cell.length_c   1.000
_cell.angle_alpha   90.00
_cell.angle_beta   90.00
_cell.angle_gamma   90.00
#
_symmetry.space_group_name_H-M   'P 1'
#
loop_
_entity.id
_entity.type
_entity.pdbx_description
1 polymer ?
#
loop_
_entity_poly.entity_id
_entity_poly.type
_entity_poly.pdbx_seq_one_letter_code
_entity_poly.pdbx_strand_id
1 'polypeptide(L)'
;MASDCRASPKYNDPTADVVLESTDKVLFRVHSYLLKASSTVFRDMFDLNASPLILPTPIPFESSSSDLTLFLDFMTQAIAGRRSDWTHLKRVALLSEKFDCAIILDRITSRLHRLVQSAPWEIFVFAAQRDELPLAKEALGAMNHDKRRHRMSLETVSADWFREVPLGYTLGLMAALGAFAVNHKRNMSPGMTENGWKVIGTEFKPVE
;
A
#
# COMPACT_ATOMS: atom_id res chain seq x y z
N MET A 1 36.80 -9.82 3.52
CA MET A 1 36.17 -9.00 4.57
C MET A 1 34.84 -9.64 4.90
N ALA A 2 34.73 -10.31 6.04
CA ALA A 2 33.46 -10.91 6.47
C ALA A 2 32.51 -9.77 6.82
N SER A 3 31.44 -9.60 6.03
CA SER A 3 30.35 -8.69 6.36
C SER A 3 29.69 -9.22 7.63
N ASP A 4 29.67 -8.43 8.71
CA ASP A 4 28.95 -8.79 9.94
C ASP A 4 27.45 -8.86 9.63
N CYS A 5 26.96 -10.07 9.35
CA CYS A 5 25.53 -10.33 9.19
C CYS A 5 24.85 -10.25 10.56
N ARG A 6 23.96 -9.27 10.76
CA ARG A 6 23.25 -9.07 12.02
C ARG A 6 21.95 -9.88 12.02
N ALA A 7 21.64 -10.60 13.09
CA ALA A 7 20.34 -11.25 13.22
C ALA A 7 19.23 -10.25 13.57
N SER A 8 18.02 -10.45 13.03
CA SER A 8 16.84 -9.65 13.36
C SER A 8 16.47 -9.85 14.84
N PRO A 9 16.23 -8.79 15.63
CA PRO A 9 15.87 -8.94 17.03
C PRO A 9 14.47 -9.55 17.24
N LYS A 10 13.59 -9.48 16.23
CA LYS A 10 12.21 -9.99 16.31
C LYS A 10 12.03 -11.35 15.63
N TYR A 11 12.79 -11.61 14.56
CA TYR A 11 12.67 -12.80 13.73
C TYR A 11 14.00 -13.56 13.69
N ASN A 12 14.31 -14.28 14.78
CA ASN A 12 15.54 -15.05 14.93
C ASN A 12 15.27 -16.34 15.72
N ASP A 13 14.23 -17.07 15.33
CA ASP A 13 13.90 -18.34 15.97
C ASP A 13 14.98 -19.39 15.62
N PRO A 14 15.65 -20.03 16.61
CA PRO A 14 16.66 -21.05 16.33
C PRO A 14 16.09 -22.31 15.68
N THR A 15 14.78 -22.54 15.81
CA THR A 15 14.08 -23.71 15.25
C THR A 15 13.55 -23.47 13.83
N ALA A 16 13.65 -22.24 13.32
CA ALA A 16 13.24 -21.90 11.97
C ALA A 16 14.09 -22.61 10.90
N ASP A 17 13.41 -23.05 9.85
CA ASP A 17 13.94 -23.79 8.70
C ASP A 17 14.27 -22.90 7.49
N VAL A 18 13.93 -21.60 7.54
CA VAL A 18 14.25 -20.62 6.49
C VAL A 18 15.00 -19.43 7.07
N VAL A 19 16.03 -18.98 6.34
CA VAL A 19 16.74 -17.74 6.60
C VAL A 19 16.58 -16.82 5.41
N LEU A 20 15.95 -15.66 5.62
CA LEU A 20 15.88 -14.56 4.64
C LEU A 20 16.97 -13.54 4.96
N GLU A 21 17.63 -13.00 3.94
CA GLU A 21 18.65 -11.95 4.08
C GLU A 21 18.17 -10.65 3.44
N SER A 22 18.06 -9.57 4.21
CA SER A 22 17.70 -8.25 3.68
C SER A 22 18.86 -7.59 2.94
N THR A 23 18.58 -6.50 2.20
CA THR A 23 19.61 -5.74 1.45
C THR A 23 20.67 -5.10 2.34
N ASP A 24 20.32 -4.79 3.59
CA ASP A 24 21.19 -4.28 4.65
C ASP A 24 21.81 -5.40 5.51
N LYS A 25 21.87 -6.63 4.98
CA LYS A 25 22.60 -7.77 5.56
C LYS A 25 22.08 -8.21 6.93
N VAL A 26 20.78 -8.02 7.17
CA VAL A 26 20.09 -8.54 8.36
C VAL A 26 19.48 -9.90 8.04
N LEU A 27 19.75 -10.89 8.89
CA LEU A 27 19.22 -12.25 8.75
C LEU A 27 17.92 -12.40 9.54
N PHE A 28 16.90 -12.95 8.89
CA PHE A 28 15.60 -13.24 9.46
C PHE A 28 15.39 -14.76 9.45
N ARG A 29 15.38 -15.37 10.64
CA ARG A 29 15.09 -16.80 10.78
C ARG A 29 13.59 -16.95 11.04
N VAL A 30 12.88 -17.50 10.06
CA VAL A 30 11.42 -17.66 10.07
C VAL A 30 11.03 -19.06 9.61
N HIS A 31 9.89 -19.54 10.07
CA HIS A 31 9.38 -20.84 9.66
C HIS A 31 8.77 -20.78 8.25
N SER A 32 9.14 -21.71 7.38
CA SER A 32 8.63 -21.83 6.02
C SER A 32 7.12 -21.92 5.99
N TYR A 33 6.50 -22.60 6.96
CA TYR A 33 5.04 -22.74 7.05
C TYR A 33 4.33 -21.38 7.08
N LEU A 34 4.90 -20.35 7.74
CA LEU A 34 4.30 -19.01 7.80
C LEU A 34 4.27 -18.36 6.42
N LEU A 35 5.38 -18.48 5.70
CA LEU A 35 5.54 -17.98 4.34
C LEU A 35 4.60 -18.73 3.39
N LYS A 36 4.59 -20.07 3.42
CA LYS A 36 3.72 -20.93 2.59
C LYS A 36 2.23 -20.66 2.82
N ALA A 37 1.84 -20.45 4.07
CA ALA A 37 0.45 -20.21 4.43
C ALA A 37 -0.06 -18.87 3.88
N SER A 38 0.83 -17.88 3.76
CA SER A 38 0.45 -16.50 3.44
C SER A 38 0.74 -16.09 1.99
N SER A 39 1.45 -16.93 1.23
CA SER A 39 1.93 -16.66 -0.12
C SER A 39 1.91 -17.93 -0.96
N THR A 40 1.29 -17.86 -2.14
CA THR A 40 1.35 -18.93 -3.15
C THR A 40 2.75 -19.04 -3.75
N VAL A 41 3.42 -17.92 -4.02
CA VAL A 41 4.79 -17.88 -4.55
C VAL A 41 5.77 -18.56 -3.62
N PHE A 42 5.72 -18.30 -2.31
CA PHE A 42 6.58 -19.00 -1.36
C PHE A 42 6.24 -20.48 -1.25
N ARG A 43 4.95 -20.84 -1.32
CA ARG A 43 4.52 -22.24 -1.34
C ARG A 43 5.15 -22.99 -2.49
N ASP A 44 5.00 -22.48 -3.71
CA ASP A 44 5.56 -23.08 -4.91
C ASP A 44 7.09 -23.10 -4.86
N MET A 45 7.73 -21.99 -4.46
CA MET A 45 9.18 -21.89 -4.34
C MET A 45 9.76 -22.95 -3.39
N PHE A 46 9.11 -23.20 -2.25
CA PHE A 46 9.59 -24.17 -1.29
C PHE A 46 9.21 -25.61 -1.64
N ASP A 47 8.07 -25.83 -2.29
CA ASP A 47 7.64 -27.17 -2.71
C ASP A 47 8.48 -27.68 -3.90
N LEU A 48 8.87 -26.80 -4.83
CA LEU A 48 9.78 -27.12 -5.93
C LEU A 48 11.23 -27.36 -5.46
N ASN A 49 11.65 -26.65 -4.40
CA ASN A 49 12.99 -26.77 -3.82
C ASN A 49 13.08 -27.83 -2.71
N ALA A 50 12.12 -28.76 -2.62
CA ALA A 50 12.08 -29.83 -1.62
C ALA A 50 13.26 -30.83 -1.66
N SER A 51 14.27 -30.59 -2.50
CA SER A 51 15.51 -31.37 -2.50
C SER A 51 16.37 -30.97 -1.28
N PRO A 52 16.61 -31.88 -0.32
CA PRO A 52 17.23 -31.57 0.98
C PRO A 52 18.71 -31.17 0.93
N LEU A 53 19.26 -30.93 -0.27
CA LEU A 53 20.69 -30.68 -0.50
C LEU A 53 21.04 -29.21 -0.81
N ILE A 54 20.07 -28.29 -0.91
CA ILE A 54 20.32 -26.97 -1.54
C ILE A 54 20.23 -25.73 -0.63
N LEU A 55 19.63 -25.76 0.57
CA LEU A 55 19.53 -24.50 1.35
C LEU A 55 20.25 -24.50 2.70
N PRO A 56 21.61 -24.42 2.72
CA PRO A 56 22.34 -23.77 3.80
C PRO A 56 22.58 -22.27 3.53
N THR A 57 22.20 -21.73 2.36
CA THR A 57 22.40 -20.32 2.03
C THR A 57 21.17 -19.48 2.38
N PRO A 58 21.34 -18.34 3.06
CA PRO A 58 20.28 -17.36 3.23
C PRO A 58 19.66 -17.00 1.88
N ILE A 59 18.32 -16.94 1.82
CA ILE A 59 17.58 -16.53 0.64
C ILE A 59 17.67 -15.00 0.55
N PRO A 60 18.32 -14.42 -0.47
CA PRO A 60 18.39 -12.98 -0.61
C PRO A 60 16.99 -12.41 -0.82
N PHE A 61 16.65 -11.40 -0.03
CA PHE A 61 15.37 -10.70 -0.08
C PHE A 61 15.63 -9.24 -0.44
N GLU A 62 15.08 -8.80 -1.57
CA GLU A 62 15.31 -7.47 -2.16
C GLU A 62 14.54 -6.36 -1.42
N SER A 63 14.69 -6.26 -0.11
CA SER A 63 14.12 -5.20 0.72
C SER A 63 14.99 -4.91 1.94
N SER A 64 14.82 -3.72 2.49
CA SER A 64 15.47 -3.33 3.73
C SER A 64 14.97 -4.17 4.92
N SER A 65 15.77 -4.29 5.98
CA SER A 65 15.34 -4.97 7.21
C SER A 65 14.08 -4.35 7.82
N SER A 66 13.87 -3.04 7.66
CA SER A 66 12.69 -2.34 8.20
C SER A 66 11.41 -2.72 7.45
N ASP A 67 11.46 -2.77 6.11
CA ASP A 67 10.33 -3.17 5.26
C ASP A 67 10.04 -4.68 5.39
N LEU A 68 11.09 -5.52 5.43
CA LEU A 68 10.93 -6.97 5.64
C LEU A 68 10.35 -7.29 7.02
N THR A 69 10.76 -6.56 8.07
CA THR A 69 10.13 -6.68 9.40
C THR A 69 8.65 -6.34 9.31
N LEU A 70 8.28 -5.26 8.61
CA LEU A 70 6.89 -4.84 8.49
C LEU A 70 6.06 -5.85 7.68
N PHE A 71 6.62 -6.41 6.61
CA PHE A 71 6.01 -7.48 5.82
C PHE A 71 5.71 -8.73 6.67
N LEU A 72 6.69 -9.20 7.44
CA LEU A 72 6.52 -10.34 8.35
C LEU A 72 5.56 -10.02 9.50
N ASP A 73 5.54 -8.77 9.98
CA ASP A 73 4.56 -8.32 10.98
C ASP A 73 3.14 -8.41 10.45
N PHE A 74 2.90 -7.99 9.21
CA PHE A 74 1.60 -8.14 8.57
C PHE A 74 1.24 -9.59 8.26
N MET A 75 2.22 -10.47 8.12
CA MET A 75 1.98 -11.91 7.94
C MET A 75 1.50 -12.56 9.26
N THR A 76 2.23 -12.29 10.33
CA THR A 76 2.05 -12.98 11.62
C THR A 76 1.03 -12.29 12.54
N GLN A 77 0.79 -11.00 12.39
CA GLN A 77 -0.06 -10.20 13.28
C GLN A 77 -1.20 -9.55 12.51
N ALA A 78 -2.43 -9.72 13.00
CA ALA A 78 -3.59 -9.03 12.44
C ALA A 78 -3.50 -7.49 12.60
N ILE A 79 -2.79 -7.03 13.64
CA ILE A 79 -2.54 -5.61 13.90
C ILE A 79 -1.04 -5.42 14.05
N ALA A 80 -0.35 -5.06 12.97
CA ALA A 80 1.05 -4.65 13.06
C ALA A 80 1.16 -3.41 13.97
N GLY A 81 1.67 -3.56 15.20
CA GLY A 81 1.72 -2.47 16.19
C GLY A 81 2.68 -1.32 15.84
N ARG A 82 3.50 -1.50 14.80
CA ARG A 82 4.48 -0.49 14.36
C ARG A 82 3.76 0.69 13.71
N ARG A 83 4.12 1.93 14.06
CA ARG A 83 3.69 3.12 13.31
C ARG A 83 4.37 3.07 11.94
N SER A 84 3.58 3.13 10.88
CA SER A 84 4.04 3.09 9.49
C SER A 84 3.39 4.25 8.77
N ASP A 85 4.17 4.93 7.93
CA ASP A 85 3.66 5.94 7.02
C ASP A 85 3.21 5.30 5.70
N TRP A 86 2.65 6.13 4.83
CA TRP A 86 2.27 5.74 3.48
C TRP A 86 3.43 5.09 2.69
N THR A 87 4.64 5.64 2.78
CA THR A 87 5.81 5.17 2.03
C THR A 87 6.16 3.72 2.38
N HIS A 88 6.19 3.39 3.67
CA HIS A 88 6.45 2.03 4.13
C HIS A 88 5.33 1.08 3.69
N LEU A 89 4.06 1.49 3.83
CA LEU A 89 2.93 0.65 3.42
C LEU A 89 2.88 0.42 1.91
N LYS A 90 3.21 1.42 1.09
CA LYS A 90 3.34 1.27 -0.37
C LYS A 90 4.39 0.22 -0.72
N ARG A 91 5.57 0.28 -0.08
CA ARG A 91 6.63 -0.72 -0.32
C ARG A 91 6.19 -2.13 0.06
N VAL A 92 5.55 -2.30 1.23
CA VAL A 92 5.06 -3.61 1.66
C VAL A 92 3.91 -4.10 0.77
N ALA A 93 3.04 -3.22 0.27
CA ALA A 93 2.00 -3.60 -0.68
C ALA A 93 2.60 -4.13 -1.99
N LEU A 94 3.61 -3.45 -2.54
CA LEU A 94 4.33 -3.93 -3.73
C LEU A 94 5.00 -5.29 -3.51
N LEU A 95 5.57 -5.51 -2.31
CA LEU A 95 6.09 -6.84 -1.94
C LEU A 95 4.98 -7.88 -1.86
N SER A 96 3.84 -7.50 -1.31
CA SER A 96 2.70 -8.41 -1.17
C SER A 96 2.13 -8.81 -2.53
N GLU A 97 2.17 -7.93 -3.53
CA GLU A 97 1.85 -8.27 -4.92
C GLU A 97 2.91 -9.19 -5.53
N LYS A 98 4.20 -8.86 -5.36
CA LYS A 98 5.32 -9.66 -5.88
C LYS A 98 5.29 -11.10 -5.37
N PHE A 99 4.91 -11.30 -4.11
CA PHE A 99 4.85 -12.62 -3.47
C PHE A 99 3.42 -13.18 -3.38
N ASP A 100 2.44 -12.57 -4.04
CA ASP A 100 1.03 -13.00 -4.04
C ASP A 100 0.47 -13.29 -2.62
N CYS A 101 0.59 -12.28 -1.75
CA CYS A 101 0.15 -12.29 -0.36
C CYS A 101 -1.15 -11.48 -0.18
N ALA A 102 -2.27 -11.99 -0.68
CA ALA A 102 -3.57 -11.29 -0.62
C ALA A 102 -3.96 -10.85 0.81
N ILE A 103 -3.74 -11.71 1.81
CA ILE A 103 -4.04 -11.40 3.23
C ILE A 103 -3.29 -10.16 3.72
N ILE A 104 -2.05 -9.95 3.24
CA ILE A 104 -1.26 -8.79 3.64
C ILE A 104 -1.81 -7.53 2.96
N LEU A 105 -2.24 -7.62 1.70
CA LEU A 105 -2.88 -6.51 1.00
C LEU A 105 -4.16 -6.06 1.71
N ASP A 106 -5.04 -6.99 2.10
CA ASP A 106 -6.27 -6.66 2.84
C ASP A 106 -5.98 -5.95 4.17
N ARG A 107 -4.95 -6.41 4.89
CA ARG A 107 -4.50 -5.80 6.15
C ARG A 107 -3.91 -4.41 5.92
N ILE A 108 -3.20 -4.20 4.81
CA ILE A 108 -2.68 -2.88 4.43
C ILE A 108 -3.84 -1.95 4.08
N THR A 109 -4.76 -2.37 3.21
CA THR A 109 -5.96 -1.60 2.82
C THR A 109 -6.76 -1.18 4.05
N SER A 110 -7.03 -2.11 4.97
CA SER A 110 -7.70 -1.82 6.25
C SER A 110 -6.97 -0.75 7.08
N ARG A 111 -5.64 -0.72 7.02
CA ARG A 111 -4.82 0.26 7.73
C ARG A 111 -4.79 1.61 7.02
N LEU A 112 -4.89 1.65 5.70
CA LEU A 112 -4.85 2.88 4.92
C LEU A 112 -5.98 3.83 5.26
N HIS A 113 -7.16 3.34 5.65
CA HIS A 113 -8.26 4.15 6.21
C HIS A 113 -7.79 5.10 7.32
N ARG A 114 -6.87 4.65 8.20
CA ARG A 114 -6.35 5.48 9.30
C ARG A 114 -5.28 6.48 8.87
N LEU A 115 -4.78 6.36 7.64
CA LEU A 115 -3.70 7.18 7.08
C LEU A 115 -4.16 8.05 5.93
N VAL A 116 -5.44 8.00 5.57
CA VAL A 116 -6.02 8.75 4.45
C VAL A 116 -5.62 10.23 4.48
N GLN A 117 -5.72 10.89 5.64
CA GLN A 117 -5.37 12.32 5.77
C GLN A 117 -3.88 12.62 5.52
N SER A 118 -2.98 11.64 5.68
CA SER A 118 -1.54 11.86 5.55
C SER A 118 -1.05 11.86 4.10
N ALA A 119 -1.75 11.14 3.22
CA ALA A 119 -1.39 10.98 1.80
C ALA A 119 -2.65 10.69 0.95
N PRO A 120 -3.66 11.59 0.96
CA PRO A 120 -4.98 11.31 0.41
C PRO A 120 -4.93 10.98 -1.08
N TRP A 121 -4.15 11.73 -1.88
CA TRP A 121 -4.04 11.44 -3.30
C TRP A 121 -3.36 10.11 -3.56
N GLU A 122 -2.23 9.83 -2.91
CA GLU A 122 -1.50 8.60 -3.15
C GLU A 122 -2.34 7.38 -2.73
N ILE A 123 -3.14 7.51 -1.67
CA ILE A 123 -4.10 6.47 -1.24
C ILE A 123 -5.27 6.36 -2.23
N PHE A 124 -5.75 7.46 -2.81
CA PHE A 124 -6.73 7.42 -3.90
C PHE A 124 -6.19 6.65 -5.11
N VAL A 125 -4.97 6.94 -5.56
CA VAL A 125 -4.32 6.21 -6.68
C VAL A 125 -4.23 4.72 -6.35
N PHE A 126 -3.79 4.38 -5.14
CA PHE A 126 -3.67 3.00 -4.68
C PHE A 126 -5.01 2.26 -4.67
N ALA A 127 -6.05 2.91 -4.16
CA ALA A 127 -7.40 2.36 -4.11
C ALA A 127 -7.96 2.18 -5.52
N ALA A 128 -7.79 3.18 -6.40
CA ALA A 128 -8.25 3.13 -7.78
C ALA A 128 -7.61 1.97 -8.57
N GLN A 129 -6.31 1.74 -8.40
CA GLN A 129 -5.60 0.62 -9.04
C GLN A 129 -6.11 -0.77 -8.64
N ARG A 130 -6.78 -0.88 -7.49
CA ARG A 130 -7.29 -2.13 -6.91
C ARG A 130 -8.81 -2.20 -6.86
N ASP A 131 -9.48 -1.22 -7.48
CA ASP A 131 -10.93 -1.05 -7.46
C ASP A 131 -11.56 -0.98 -6.04
N GLU A 132 -10.79 -0.44 -5.08
CA GLU A 132 -11.22 -0.28 -3.69
C GLU A 132 -12.06 1.00 -3.52
N LEU A 133 -13.28 0.98 -4.06
CA LEU A 133 -14.16 2.15 -4.08
C LEU A 133 -14.36 2.82 -2.70
N PRO A 134 -14.59 2.11 -1.59
CA PRO A 134 -14.77 2.76 -0.28
C PRO A 134 -13.55 3.57 0.13
N LEU A 135 -12.34 3.01 -0.06
CA LEU A 135 -11.09 3.70 0.26
C LEU A 135 -10.84 4.88 -0.69
N ALA A 136 -11.15 4.74 -1.98
CA ALA A 136 -11.04 5.83 -2.94
C ALA A 136 -11.94 7.02 -2.58
N LYS A 137 -13.18 6.76 -2.16
CA LYS A 137 -14.11 7.79 -1.68
C LYS A 137 -13.61 8.51 -0.45
N GLU A 138 -13.13 7.76 0.54
CA GLU A 138 -12.57 8.33 1.76
C GLU A 138 -11.34 9.18 1.46
N ALA A 139 -10.47 8.68 0.58
CA ALA A 139 -9.29 9.38 0.10
C ALA A 139 -9.62 10.72 -0.55
N LEU A 140 -10.59 10.74 -1.47
CA LEU A 140 -11.10 11.97 -2.08
C LEU A 140 -11.72 12.90 -1.03
N GLY A 141 -12.45 12.36 -0.06
CA GLY A 141 -13.04 13.11 1.06
C GLY A 141 -12.02 13.87 1.90
N ALA A 142 -10.78 13.40 1.94
CA ALA A 142 -9.68 13.97 2.72
C ALA A 142 -8.67 14.78 1.89
N MET A 143 -8.96 15.04 0.61
CA MET A 143 -8.06 15.78 -0.29
C MET A 143 -7.77 17.22 0.15
N ASN A 144 -8.58 17.79 1.05
CA ASN A 144 -8.27 19.06 1.72
C ASN A 144 -6.94 19.03 2.50
N HIS A 145 -6.48 17.84 2.93
CA HIS A 145 -5.19 17.66 3.60
C HIS A 145 -4.01 17.52 2.61
N ASP A 146 -4.26 17.42 1.31
CA ASP A 146 -3.20 17.32 0.30
C ASP A 146 -2.49 18.68 0.08
N LYS A 147 -1.21 18.75 0.42
CA LYS A 147 -0.44 20.00 0.29
C LYS A 147 -0.36 20.55 -1.13
N ARG A 148 -0.44 19.69 -2.15
CA ARG A 148 -0.26 20.06 -3.57
C ARG A 148 -1.57 20.16 -4.33
N ARG A 149 -2.54 19.30 -3.99
CA ARG A 149 -3.72 19.02 -4.81
C ARG A 149 -5.05 19.40 -4.12
N HIS A 150 -5.01 19.97 -2.91
CA HIS A 150 -6.23 20.40 -2.20
C HIS A 150 -7.09 21.44 -2.94
N ARG A 151 -6.54 22.13 -3.95
CA ARG A 151 -7.28 23.08 -4.82
C ARG A 151 -7.51 22.55 -6.24
N MET A 152 -7.40 21.24 -6.45
CA MET A 152 -7.65 20.63 -7.75
C MET A 152 -9.06 20.96 -8.25
N SER A 153 -9.15 21.47 -9.47
CA SER A 153 -10.40 21.75 -10.17
C SER A 153 -10.25 21.38 -11.65
N LEU A 154 -11.34 21.41 -12.42
CA LEU A 154 -11.26 21.18 -13.87
C LEU A 154 -10.34 22.16 -14.61
N GLU A 155 -10.06 23.32 -14.04
CA GLU A 155 -9.20 24.35 -14.63
C GLU A 155 -7.72 24.15 -14.26
N THR A 156 -7.44 23.50 -13.13
CA THR A 156 -6.07 23.32 -12.59
C THR A 156 -5.56 21.89 -12.73
N VAL A 157 -6.41 20.98 -13.20
CA VAL A 157 -6.09 19.56 -13.38
C VAL A 157 -4.94 19.39 -14.37
N SER A 158 -3.92 18.62 -13.99
CA SER A 158 -2.81 18.26 -14.86
C SER A 158 -2.90 16.80 -15.26
N ALA A 159 -2.67 16.50 -16.54
CA ALA A 159 -2.61 15.12 -17.06
C ALA A 159 -1.57 14.26 -16.31
N ASP A 160 -0.49 14.88 -15.83
CA ASP A 160 0.58 14.17 -15.11
C ASP A 160 0.12 13.53 -13.80
N TRP A 161 -0.94 14.05 -13.18
CA TRP A 161 -1.48 13.49 -11.94
C TRP A 161 -2.14 12.14 -12.17
N PHE A 162 -2.72 11.92 -13.35
CA PHE A 162 -3.54 10.74 -13.65
C PHE A 162 -2.77 9.60 -14.31
N ARG A 163 -1.46 9.73 -14.49
CA ARG A 163 -0.63 8.70 -15.16
C ARG A 163 -0.77 7.31 -14.56
N GLU A 164 -0.96 7.24 -13.24
CA GLU A 164 -1.09 5.98 -12.49
C GLU A 164 -2.55 5.63 -12.13
N VAL A 165 -3.52 6.46 -12.55
CA VAL A 165 -4.94 6.31 -12.20
C VAL A 165 -5.69 5.65 -13.36
N PRO A 166 -6.45 4.57 -13.12
CA PRO A 166 -7.31 3.97 -14.14
C PRO A 166 -8.28 4.99 -14.77
N LEU A 167 -8.56 4.82 -16.06
CA LEU A 167 -9.37 5.77 -16.83
C LEU A 167 -10.77 5.96 -16.22
N GLY A 168 -11.43 4.88 -15.78
CA GLY A 168 -12.75 4.95 -15.15
C GLY A 168 -12.77 5.83 -13.89
N TYR A 169 -11.76 5.70 -13.03
CA TYR A 169 -11.59 6.54 -11.84
C TYR A 169 -11.24 8.00 -12.20
N THR A 170 -10.45 8.19 -13.26
CA THR A 170 -10.11 9.53 -13.78
C THR A 170 -11.34 10.27 -14.26
N LEU A 171 -12.14 9.65 -15.14
CA LEU A 171 -13.38 10.21 -15.67
C LEU A 171 -14.40 10.45 -14.55
N GLY A 172 -14.51 9.51 -13.61
CA GLY A 172 -15.36 9.65 -12.43
C GLY A 172 -15.01 10.87 -11.58
N LEU A 173 -13.70 11.12 -11.37
CA LEU A 173 -13.24 12.28 -10.60
C LEU A 173 -13.51 13.58 -11.34
N MET A 174 -13.25 13.61 -12.65
CA MET A 174 -13.56 14.79 -13.48
C MET A 174 -15.06 15.10 -13.49
N ALA A 175 -15.91 14.08 -13.60
CA ALA A 175 -17.36 14.23 -13.53
C ALA A 175 -17.80 14.81 -12.17
N ALA A 176 -17.26 14.28 -11.06
CA ALA A 176 -17.55 14.77 -9.71
C ALA A 176 -17.09 16.23 -9.50
N LEU A 177 -15.89 16.58 -9.98
CA LEU A 177 -15.39 17.96 -9.95
C LEU A 177 -16.27 18.91 -10.77
N GLY A 178 -16.73 18.48 -11.94
CA GLY A 178 -17.64 19.26 -12.79
C GLY A 178 -19.01 19.48 -12.15
N ALA A 179 -19.63 18.42 -11.63
CA ALA A 179 -20.90 18.49 -10.93
C ALA A 179 -20.82 19.43 -9.72
N PHE A 180 -19.75 19.30 -8.94
CA PHE A 180 -19.48 20.18 -7.81
C PHE A 180 -19.38 21.66 -8.22
N ALA A 181 -18.63 21.95 -9.28
CA ALA A 181 -18.44 23.32 -9.79
C ALA A 181 -19.75 23.95 -10.30
N VAL A 182 -20.60 23.19 -10.99
CA VAL A 182 -21.92 23.66 -11.46
C VAL A 182 -22.82 24.00 -10.28
N ASN A 183 -22.84 23.14 -9.25
CA ASN A 183 -23.66 23.36 -8.05
C ASN A 183 -23.14 24.53 -7.20
N HIS A 184 -21.82 24.75 -7.13
CA HIS A 184 -21.23 25.83 -6.34
C HIS A 184 -21.22 27.18 -7.05
N LYS A 185 -21.16 27.26 -8.38
CA LYS A 185 -21.33 28.55 -9.10
C LYS A 185 -22.71 29.17 -8.86
N ARG A 186 -23.72 28.38 -8.51
CA ARG A 186 -25.05 28.89 -8.07
C ARG A 186 -25.01 29.53 -6.68
N ASN A 187 -24.05 29.15 -5.84
CA ASN A 187 -23.93 29.56 -4.44
C ASN A 187 -22.60 30.32 -4.24
N MET A 188 -22.62 31.64 -4.45
CA MET A 188 -21.47 32.58 -4.50
C MET A 188 -20.38 32.43 -3.40
N SER A 189 -19.54 31.39 -3.43
CA SER A 189 -18.34 31.28 -2.60
C SER A 189 -17.15 30.77 -3.43
N PRO A 190 -16.09 31.59 -3.60
CA PRO A 190 -15.00 31.31 -4.51
C PRO A 190 -13.94 30.45 -3.79
N GLY A 191 -14.12 29.14 -3.79
CA GLY A 191 -13.06 28.25 -3.34
C GLY A 191 -13.51 26.84 -3.03
N MET A 192 -12.63 25.87 -3.28
CA MET A 192 -12.79 24.51 -2.83
C MET A 192 -12.60 24.48 -1.31
N THR A 193 -13.71 24.36 -0.57
CA THR A 193 -13.70 24.28 0.89
C THR A 193 -13.45 22.85 1.35
N GLU A 194 -13.12 22.65 2.63
CA GLU A 194 -13.04 21.31 3.24
C GLU A 194 -14.33 20.49 3.00
N ASN A 195 -15.49 21.15 3.06
CA ASN A 195 -16.77 20.51 2.80
C ASN A 195 -16.92 20.09 1.34
N GLY A 196 -16.22 20.75 0.40
CA GLY A 196 -16.29 20.41 -1.01
C GLY A 196 -15.71 19.04 -1.32
N TRP A 197 -14.55 18.72 -0.75
CA TRP A 197 -13.93 17.41 -0.93
C TRP A 197 -14.75 16.28 -0.29
N LYS A 198 -15.39 16.51 0.86
CA LYS A 198 -16.32 15.54 1.47
C LYS A 198 -17.51 15.23 0.57
N VAL A 199 -18.08 16.24 -0.09
CA VAL A 199 -19.17 16.05 -1.07
C VAL A 199 -18.66 15.24 -2.28
N ILE A 200 -17.52 15.64 -2.86
CA ILE A 200 -16.91 14.94 -4.00
C ILE A 200 -16.64 13.48 -3.66
N GLY A 201 -16.00 13.18 -2.53
CA GLY A 201 -15.74 11.79 -2.11
C GLY A 201 -17.02 10.98 -1.94
N THR A 202 -18.10 11.59 -1.44
CA THR A 202 -19.39 10.91 -1.25
C THR A 202 -20.05 10.58 -2.59
N GLU A 203 -20.10 11.56 -3.50
CA GLU A 203 -20.78 11.47 -4.80
C GLU A 203 -19.96 10.75 -5.87
N PHE A 204 -18.65 10.65 -5.69
CA PHE A 204 -17.73 10.00 -6.63
C PHE A 204 -18.17 8.58 -6.97
N LYS A 205 -18.06 8.23 -8.25
CA LYS A 205 -18.18 6.86 -8.78
C LYS A 205 -17.26 6.74 -10.01
N PRO A 206 -16.52 5.62 -10.16
CA PRO A 206 -15.80 5.36 -11.40
C PRO A 206 -16.79 5.20 -12.56
N VAL A 207 -16.35 5.56 -13.76
CA VAL A 207 -17.08 5.31 -15.01
C VAL A 207 -16.67 3.93 -15.54
N GLU A 208 -17.66 3.12 -15.92
CA GLU A 208 -17.47 1.79 -16.54
C GLU A 208 -16.94 1.87 -17.97
#